data_AF-A0A1Q5XEM0-F1
#
_entry.id   AF-A0A1Q5XEM0-F1
#
_cell.length_a   1.000
_cell.length_b   1.000
_cell.length_c   1.000
_cell.angle_alpha   90.00
_cell.angle_beta   90.00
_cell.angle_gamma   90.00
#
_symmetry.space_group_name_H-M   'P 1'
#
loop_
_entity.id
_entity.type
_entity.pdbx_description
1 polymer ?
#
loop_
_entity_poly.entity_id
_entity_poly.type
_entity_poly.pdbx_seq_one_letter_code
_entity_poly.pdbx_strand_id
1 'polypeptide(L)'
;MNKKVWLRMGLTLIILALLYLWMRPQQVEREYGSVIYSNEAGMIKSTTIHFKGKVARGVLLFSKSTLNGTLTVDQDLTYKIKLKDNGGYYLGVMTAWDTDHSTRTTGVISVAKKLDRFWITLTDLDKRYNLKNGEGSISGPASTLEEAKQVGKDILAAYRS
;
A
#
# COMPACT_ATOMS: atom_id res chain seq x y z
N MET A 1 13.68 17.57 -49.17
CA MET A 1 13.59 16.83 -47.88
C MET A 1 12.42 15.85 -47.96
N ASN A 2 12.64 14.56 -47.70
CA ASN A 2 11.70 13.49 -48.07
C ASN A 2 10.51 13.43 -47.10
N LYS A 3 9.27 13.50 -47.59
CA LYS A 3 8.04 13.46 -46.75
C LYS A 3 8.00 12.25 -45.80
N LYS A 4 8.58 11.12 -46.22
CA LYS A 4 8.74 9.90 -45.41
C LYS A 4 9.63 10.09 -44.17
N VAL A 5 10.63 10.97 -44.23
CA VAL A 5 11.54 11.26 -43.10
C VAL A 5 10.83 12.09 -42.03
N TRP A 6 10.02 13.07 -42.43
CA TRP A 6 9.17 13.84 -41.52
C TRP A 6 8.12 12.98 -40.82
N LEU A 7 7.51 12.05 -41.56
CA LEU A 7 6.53 11.12 -40.98
C LEU A 7 7.17 10.21 -39.91
N ARG A 8 8.38 9.70 -40.17
CA ARG A 8 9.13 8.88 -39.21
C ARG A 8 9.53 9.69 -37.96
N MET A 9 10.03 10.91 -38.14
CA MET A 9 10.38 11.80 -37.02
C MET A 9 9.18 12.12 -36.14
N GLY A 10 8.03 12.44 -36.75
CA GLY A 10 6.78 12.68 -36.02
C GLY A 10 6.34 11.45 -35.21
N LEU A 11 6.40 10.26 -35.81
CA LEU A 11 6.04 9.02 -35.12
C LEU A 11 6.98 8.71 -33.95
N THR A 12 8.29 8.89 -34.11
CA THR A 12 9.27 8.70 -33.03
C THR A 12 9.01 9.65 -31.86
N LEU A 13 8.70 10.92 -32.14
CA LEU A 13 8.35 11.90 -31.10
C LEU A 13 7.07 11.50 -30.35
N ILE A 14 6.06 10.98 -31.04
CA ILE A 14 4.82 10.49 -30.41
C ILE A 14 5.11 9.30 -29.48
N ILE A 15 5.91 8.34 -29.93
CA ILE A 15 6.27 7.16 -29.11
C ILE A 15 7.03 7.60 -27.86
N LEU A 16 7.99 8.52 -27.98
CA LEU A 16 8.73 9.07 -26.85
C LEU A 16 7.83 9.83 -25.87
N ALA A 17 6.89 10.62 -26.38
CA ALA A 17 5.92 11.34 -25.55
C ALA A 17 4.99 10.38 -24.78
N LEU A 18 4.49 9.33 -25.44
CA LEU A 18 3.66 8.30 -24.80
C LEU A 18 4.45 7.53 -23.74
N LEU A 19 5.70 7.17 -24.03
CA LEU A 19 6.58 6.48 -23.08
C LEU A 19 6.88 7.35 -21.85
N TYR A 20 7.15 8.64 -22.06
CA TYR A 20 7.36 9.60 -20.99
C TYR A 20 6.11 9.76 -20.11
N LEU A 21 4.92 9.88 -20.70
CA LEU A 21 3.66 9.95 -19.96
C LEU A 21 3.38 8.68 -19.17
N TRP A 22 3.69 7.51 -19.75
CA TRP A 22 3.51 6.21 -19.10
C TRP A 22 4.45 6.00 -17.90
N MET A 23 5.64 6.60 -17.93
CA MET A 23 6.61 6.54 -16.84
C MET A 23 6.31 7.49 -15.67
N ARG A 24 5.39 8.44 -15.82
CA ARG A 24 5.11 9.40 -14.75
C ARG A 24 4.53 8.71 -13.51
N PRO A 25 5.07 8.98 -12.31
CA PRO A 25 4.49 8.45 -11.08
C PRO A 25 3.05 8.92 -10.93
N GLN A 26 2.14 7.97 -10.68
CA GLN A 26 0.74 8.29 -10.44
C GLN A 26 0.54 8.57 -8.95
N GLN A 27 -0.04 9.73 -8.65
CA GLN A 27 -0.43 10.04 -7.27
C GLN A 27 -1.66 9.21 -6.90
N VAL A 28 -1.67 8.67 -5.69
CA VAL A 28 -2.82 7.96 -5.15
C VAL A 28 -3.14 8.50 -3.77
N GLU A 29 -4.40 8.84 -3.57
CA GLU A 29 -4.96 9.26 -2.29
C GLU A 29 -6.30 8.52 -2.12
N ARG A 30 -6.42 7.77 -1.03
CA ARG A 30 -7.56 6.91 -0.74
C ARG A 30 -7.85 6.90 0.75
N GLU A 31 -9.11 6.88 1.10
CA GLU A 31 -9.57 6.78 2.48
C GLU A 31 -10.45 5.53 2.59
N TYR A 32 -10.26 4.77 3.66
CA TYR A 32 -10.95 3.50 3.88
C TYR A 32 -11.48 3.43 5.30
N GLY A 33 -12.76 3.07 5.45
CA GLY A 33 -13.28 2.54 6.69
C GLY A 33 -12.73 1.14 6.94
N SER A 34 -12.26 0.88 8.15
CA SER A 34 -11.61 -0.38 8.51
C SER A 34 -11.82 -0.74 9.97
N VAL A 35 -11.41 -1.95 10.34
CA VAL A 35 -11.58 -2.45 11.70
C VAL A 35 -10.23 -2.91 12.23
N ILE A 36 -9.91 -2.45 13.45
CA ILE A 36 -8.81 -2.98 14.26
C ILE A 36 -9.36 -4.19 15.01
N TYR A 37 -8.72 -5.34 14.86
CA TYR A 37 -9.13 -6.57 15.50
C TYR A 37 -7.94 -7.43 15.97
N SER A 38 -8.20 -8.29 16.93
CA SER A 38 -7.34 -9.43 17.28
C SER A 38 -8.12 -10.73 17.08
N ASN A 39 -7.41 -11.84 16.86
CA ASN A 39 -8.03 -13.16 16.77
C ASN A 39 -8.69 -13.58 18.09
N GLU A 40 -8.13 -13.18 19.23
CA GLU A 40 -8.63 -13.55 20.57
C GLU A 40 -9.65 -12.54 21.09
N ALA A 41 -9.35 -11.24 20.99
CA ALA A 41 -10.20 -10.18 21.55
C ALA A 41 -11.37 -9.79 20.62
N GLY A 42 -11.37 -10.27 19.37
CA GLY A 42 -12.37 -9.88 18.37
C GLY A 42 -12.16 -8.45 17.86
N MET A 43 -13.26 -7.75 17.59
CA MET A 43 -13.23 -6.36 17.15
C MET A 43 -12.89 -5.43 18.30
N ILE A 44 -11.84 -4.63 18.14
CA ILE A 44 -11.38 -3.68 19.15
C ILE A 44 -12.00 -2.32 18.89
N LYS A 45 -11.91 -1.83 17.64
CA LYS A 45 -12.38 -0.50 17.25
C LYS A 45 -12.58 -0.39 15.73
N SER A 46 -13.57 0.38 15.30
CA SER A 46 -13.62 0.89 13.93
C SER A 46 -12.61 2.03 13.76
N THR A 47 -11.90 2.06 12.64
CA THR A 47 -10.85 3.04 12.36
C THR A 47 -10.89 3.47 10.91
N THR A 48 -10.43 4.69 10.65
CA THR A 48 -10.30 5.22 9.29
C THR A 48 -8.83 5.27 8.90
N ILE A 49 -8.51 4.67 7.76
CA ILE A 49 -7.16 4.68 7.20
C ILE A 49 -7.12 5.60 6.00
N HIS A 50 -6.27 6.61 6.08
CA HIS A 50 -5.95 7.50 4.98
C HIS A 50 -4.60 7.10 4.38
N PHE A 51 -4.63 6.74 3.12
CA PHE A 51 -3.48 6.34 2.33
C PHE A 51 -3.13 7.42 1.32
N LYS A 52 -1.88 7.87 1.31
CA LYS A 52 -1.40 8.90 0.39
C LYS A 52 -0.03 8.55 -0.15
N GLY A 53 0.17 8.56 -1.45
CA GLY A 53 1.46 8.18 -2.02
C GLY A 53 1.58 8.35 -3.52
N LYS A 54 2.67 7.78 -4.05
CA LYS A 54 2.98 7.75 -5.47
C LYS A 54 3.31 6.32 -5.88
N VAL A 55 2.65 5.86 -6.93
CA VAL A 55 2.96 4.59 -7.60
C VAL A 55 3.92 4.88 -8.74
N ALA A 56 5.13 4.36 -8.64
CA ALA A 56 6.11 4.35 -9.72
C ALA A 56 6.03 3.00 -10.44
N ARG A 57 5.83 3.04 -11.76
CA ARG A 57 5.95 1.86 -12.61
C ARG A 57 7.42 1.58 -12.87
N GLY A 58 7.81 0.32 -12.88
CA GLY A 58 9.19 -0.07 -13.18
C GLY A 58 9.57 0.35 -14.61
N VAL A 59 10.78 0.88 -14.76
CA VAL A 59 11.29 1.45 -16.02
C VAL A 59 11.69 0.36 -17.04
N LEU A 60 11.83 -0.89 -16.59
CA LEU A 60 12.20 -2.06 -17.42
C LEU A 60 11.25 -3.24 -17.18
N LEU A 61 11.18 -4.16 -18.14
CA LEU A 61 10.50 -5.47 -18.05
C LEU A 61 10.87 -6.29 -16.78
N PHE A 62 11.97 -5.96 -16.11
CA PHE A 62 12.46 -6.62 -14.90
C PHE A 62 12.30 -5.78 -13.61
N SER A 63 11.82 -4.53 -13.71
CA SER A 63 11.67 -3.66 -12.56
C SER A 63 10.25 -3.73 -12.00
N LYS A 64 10.14 -4.13 -10.73
CA LYS A 64 8.87 -4.21 -10.00
C LYS A 64 8.34 -2.80 -9.73
N SER A 65 7.03 -2.61 -9.86
CA SER A 65 6.38 -1.36 -9.46
C SER A 65 6.61 -1.12 -7.96
N THR A 66 6.80 0.14 -7.58
CA THR A 66 6.95 0.53 -6.18
C THR A 66 5.91 1.56 -5.81
N LEU A 67 5.40 1.45 -4.60
CA LEU A 67 4.49 2.40 -4.01
C LEU A 67 5.16 3.00 -2.79
N ASN A 68 5.41 4.31 -2.83
CA ASN A 68 5.94 5.05 -1.69
C ASN A 68 4.91 6.06 -1.20
N GLY A 69 4.75 6.19 0.11
CA GLY A 69 3.75 7.08 0.65
C GLY A 69 3.72 7.13 2.17
N THR A 70 2.60 7.61 2.67
CA THR A 70 2.24 7.69 4.07
C THR A 70 0.89 7.01 4.28
N LEU A 71 0.76 6.32 5.40
CA LEU A 71 -0.48 5.76 5.90
C LEU A 71 -0.79 6.42 7.23
N THR A 72 -1.98 7.00 7.35
CA THR A 72 -2.45 7.64 8.57
C THR A 72 -3.67 6.90 9.11
N VAL A 73 -3.66 6.56 10.39
CA VAL A 73 -4.75 5.87 11.09
C VAL A 73 -5.43 6.86 12.03
N ASP A 74 -6.74 7.02 11.92
CA ASP A 74 -7.58 7.92 12.74
C ASP A 74 -7.04 9.37 12.83
N GLN A 75 -6.33 9.84 11.80
CA GLN A 75 -5.66 11.16 11.75
C GLN A 75 -4.57 11.39 12.82
N ASP A 76 -4.30 10.40 13.68
CA ASP A 76 -3.37 10.48 14.82
C ASP A 76 -2.04 9.79 14.52
N LEU A 77 -2.09 8.56 14.00
CA LEU A 77 -0.90 7.75 13.78
C LEU A 77 -0.47 7.80 12.32
N THR A 78 0.69 8.39 12.03
CA THR A 78 1.22 8.46 10.66
C THR A 78 2.48 7.61 10.49
N TYR A 79 2.45 6.72 9.50
CA TYR A 79 3.51 5.80 9.15
C TYR A 79 4.01 6.06 7.73
N LYS A 80 5.33 5.97 7.53
CA LYS A 80 5.91 5.94 6.17
C LYS A 80 5.83 4.52 5.63
N ILE A 81 5.47 4.41 4.36
CA ILE A 81 5.35 3.12 3.67
C ILE A 81 6.18 3.09 2.40
N LYS A 82 6.82 1.94 2.18
CA LYS A 82 7.52 1.61 0.95
C LYS A 82 7.18 0.18 0.56
N LEU A 83 6.32 0.06 -0.43
CA LEU A 83 5.79 -1.21 -0.89
C LEU A 83 6.38 -1.56 -2.26
N LYS A 84 6.60 -2.85 -2.48
CA LYS A 84 7.07 -3.39 -3.76
C LYS A 84 6.05 -4.37 -4.30
N ASP A 85 5.91 -4.37 -5.62
CA ASP A 85 5.05 -5.32 -6.33
C ASP A 85 5.53 -6.76 -6.13
N ASN A 86 4.61 -7.62 -5.70
CA ASN A 86 4.80 -9.04 -5.54
C ASN A 86 3.74 -9.87 -6.29
N GLY A 87 3.55 -9.58 -7.59
CA GLY A 87 2.70 -10.37 -8.48
C GLY A 87 1.23 -9.93 -8.44
N GLY A 88 0.57 -10.04 -7.29
CA GLY A 88 -0.83 -9.63 -7.08
C GLY A 88 -1.03 -8.45 -6.11
N TYR A 89 -0.03 -8.19 -5.27
CA TYR A 89 -0.12 -7.24 -4.14
C TYR A 89 1.15 -6.42 -4.03
N TYR A 90 1.03 -5.26 -3.41
CA TYR A 90 2.13 -4.48 -2.88
C TYR A 90 2.42 -4.92 -1.45
N LEU A 91 3.64 -5.36 -1.18
CA LEU A 91 4.10 -5.75 0.15
C LEU A 91 5.21 -4.80 0.60
N GLY A 92 5.18 -4.41 1.87
CA GLY A 92 6.28 -3.67 2.45
C GLY A 92 6.18 -3.56 3.97
N VAL A 93 7.14 -2.83 4.51
CA VAL A 93 7.20 -2.50 5.93
C VAL A 93 6.71 -1.08 6.15
N MET A 94 6.08 -0.86 7.30
CA MET A 94 5.76 0.46 7.81
C MET A 94 6.86 0.90 8.76
N THR A 95 7.25 2.16 8.66
CA THR A 95 8.20 2.76 9.58
C THR A 95 7.63 4.01 10.22
N ALA A 96 7.92 4.18 11.51
CA ALA A 96 7.67 5.40 12.26
C ALA A 96 8.99 6.04 12.67
N TRP A 97 8.95 7.34 12.92
CA TRP A 97 10.06 8.04 13.56
C TRP A 97 9.97 7.88 15.06
N ASP A 98 11.06 7.45 15.67
CA ASP A 98 11.22 7.39 17.11
C ASP A 98 11.68 8.75 17.66
N THR A 99 11.55 8.97 18.98
CA THR A 99 11.98 10.21 19.64
C THR A 99 13.48 10.49 19.47
N ASP A 100 14.26 9.44 19.22
CA ASP A 100 15.71 9.50 19.06
C ASP A 100 16.13 9.74 17.59
N HIS A 101 15.22 10.19 16.73
CA HIS A 101 15.39 10.32 15.27
C HIS A 101 15.74 9.01 14.54
N SER A 102 15.65 7.86 15.21
CA SER A 102 15.83 6.56 14.59
C SER A 102 14.54 6.15 13.84
N THR A 103 14.70 5.41 12.74
CA THR A 103 13.56 4.87 11.98
C THR A 103 13.30 3.46 12.47
N ARG A 104 12.14 3.24 13.10
CA ARG A 104 11.74 1.93 13.61
C ARG A 104 10.72 1.30 12.69
N THR A 105 10.91 0.04 12.35
CA THR A 105 9.87 -0.77 11.69
C THR A 105 8.77 -1.08 12.69
N THR A 106 7.56 -0.60 12.42
CA THR A 106 6.40 -0.73 13.32
C THR A 106 5.42 -1.80 12.86
N GLY A 107 5.59 -2.33 11.66
CA GLY A 107 4.73 -3.39 11.15
C GLY A 107 4.90 -3.70 9.67
N VAL A 108 3.99 -4.54 9.17
CA VAL A 108 3.92 -4.99 7.79
C VAL A 108 2.57 -4.59 7.20
N ILE A 109 2.58 -4.20 5.93
CA ILE A 109 1.39 -3.83 5.18
C ILE A 109 1.39 -4.55 3.83
N SER A 110 0.22 -5.09 3.51
CA SER A 110 -0.10 -5.72 2.24
C SER A 110 -1.29 -5.00 1.62
N VAL A 111 -1.17 -4.55 0.38
CA VAL A 111 -2.23 -3.82 -0.33
C VAL A 111 -2.46 -4.46 -1.70
N ALA A 112 -3.71 -4.67 -2.09
CA ALA A 112 -4.04 -5.14 -3.43
C ALA A 112 -3.56 -4.14 -4.50
N LYS A 113 -3.19 -4.62 -5.69
CA LYS A 113 -2.72 -3.74 -6.79
C LYS A 113 -3.70 -2.65 -7.21
N LYS A 114 -5.01 -2.93 -7.09
CA LYS A 114 -6.08 -1.96 -7.36
C LYS A 114 -6.22 -0.91 -6.26
N LEU A 115 -5.52 -1.09 -5.15
CA LEU A 115 -5.61 -0.26 -3.95
C LEU A 115 -7.08 -0.17 -3.50
N ASP A 116 -7.74 -1.33 -3.46
CA ASP A 116 -9.14 -1.50 -3.05
C ASP A 116 -9.26 -2.32 -1.77
N ARG A 117 -8.19 -3.01 -1.35
CA ARG A 117 -8.10 -3.83 -0.15
C ARG A 117 -6.72 -3.77 0.45
N PHE A 118 -6.63 -3.83 1.77
CA PHE A 118 -5.38 -3.91 2.50
C PHE A 118 -5.49 -4.75 3.77
N TRP A 119 -4.34 -5.23 4.21
CA TRP A 119 -4.15 -5.91 5.48
C TRP A 119 -2.85 -5.41 6.11
N ILE A 120 -2.92 -5.06 7.38
CA ILE A 120 -1.87 -4.42 8.15
C ILE A 120 -1.71 -5.16 9.46
N THR A 121 -0.47 -5.37 9.87
CA THR A 121 -0.13 -5.84 11.22
C THR A 121 0.85 -4.83 11.82
N LEU A 122 0.51 -4.29 12.99
CA LEU A 122 1.28 -3.26 13.70
C LEU A 122 1.65 -3.76 15.08
N THR A 123 2.94 -3.74 15.40
CA THR A 123 3.44 -4.08 16.75
C THR A 123 3.01 -3.03 17.79
N ASP A 124 2.77 -1.80 17.36
CA ASP A 124 2.35 -0.71 18.26
C ASP A 124 0.88 -0.84 18.69
N LEU A 125 0.05 -1.54 17.90
CA LEU A 125 -1.34 -1.83 18.31
C LEU A 125 -1.37 -2.75 19.52
N ASP A 126 -0.49 -3.74 19.55
CA ASP A 126 -0.42 -4.69 20.65
C ASP A 126 -0.13 -3.97 21.97
N LYS A 127 0.79 -3.00 21.94
CA LYS A 127 1.07 -2.15 23.10
C LYS A 127 -0.08 -1.22 23.45
N ARG A 128 -0.69 -0.56 22.47
CA ARG A 128 -1.76 0.44 22.70
C ARG A 128 -3.05 -0.18 23.22
N TYR A 129 -3.36 -1.42 22.79
CA TYR A 129 -4.59 -2.13 23.15
C TYR A 129 -4.35 -3.36 24.04
N ASN A 130 -3.15 -3.51 24.59
CA ASN A 130 -2.75 -4.62 25.47
C ASN A 130 -3.06 -6.01 24.86
N LEU A 131 -2.76 -6.18 23.57
CA LEU A 131 -2.93 -7.44 22.84
C LEU A 131 -1.67 -8.29 22.98
N LYS A 132 -1.79 -9.60 22.74
CA LYS A 132 -0.61 -10.46 22.65
C LYS A 132 0.22 -10.09 21.42
N ASN A 133 1.55 -10.18 21.56
CA ASN A 133 2.51 -9.78 20.52
C ASN A 133 2.18 -10.40 19.16
N GLY A 134 1.87 -9.56 18.18
CA GLY A 134 1.59 -9.92 16.80
C GLY A 134 0.11 -10.20 16.48
N GLU A 135 -0.82 -9.95 17.40
CA GLU A 135 -2.23 -10.22 17.17
C GLU A 135 -3.01 -9.04 16.59
N GLY A 136 -2.56 -7.80 16.82
CA GLY A 136 -3.20 -6.59 16.33
C GLY A 136 -3.13 -6.49 14.80
N SER A 137 -4.28 -6.68 14.15
CA SER A 137 -4.44 -6.54 12.71
C SER A 137 -5.44 -5.44 12.36
N ILE A 138 -5.21 -4.79 11.22
CA ILE A 138 -6.17 -3.89 10.59
C ILE A 138 -6.41 -4.36 9.17
N SER A 139 -7.67 -4.58 8.81
CA SER A 139 -8.06 -4.92 7.45
C SER A 139 -9.15 -3.97 6.98
N GLY A 140 -9.08 -3.61 5.70
CA GLY A 140 -10.12 -2.80 5.09
C GLY A 140 -10.14 -2.89 3.58
N PRO A 141 -11.21 -2.40 2.94
CA PRO A 141 -12.38 -1.77 3.55
C PRO A 141 -13.26 -2.80 4.28
N ALA A 142 -13.69 -2.47 5.49
CA ALA A 142 -14.56 -3.32 6.30
C ALA A 142 -15.30 -2.49 7.34
N SER A 143 -16.57 -2.82 7.57
CA SER A 143 -17.39 -2.23 8.65
C SER A 143 -17.61 -3.20 9.80
N THR A 144 -17.37 -4.51 9.58
CA THR A 144 -17.57 -5.58 10.56
C THR A 144 -16.30 -6.42 10.75
N LEU A 145 -16.25 -7.18 11.84
CA LEU A 145 -15.15 -8.11 12.12
C LEU A 145 -15.03 -9.21 11.05
N GLU A 146 -16.17 -9.73 10.61
CA GLU A 146 -16.27 -10.80 9.62
C GLU A 146 -15.72 -10.34 8.27
N GLU A 147 -16.11 -9.13 7.83
CA GLU A 147 -15.58 -8.51 6.62
C GLU A 147 -14.06 -8.29 6.73
N ALA A 148 -13.59 -7.75 7.86
CA ALA A 148 -12.17 -7.48 8.08
C ALA A 148 -11.34 -8.77 8.05
N LYS A 149 -11.84 -9.84 8.70
CA LYS A 149 -11.21 -11.18 8.67
C LYS A 149 -11.23 -11.76 7.27
N GLN A 150 -12.31 -11.59 6.50
CA GLN A 150 -12.40 -12.08 5.13
C GLN A 150 -11.40 -11.37 4.23
N VAL A 151 -11.29 -10.04 4.31
CA VAL A 151 -10.30 -9.27 3.55
C VAL A 151 -8.87 -9.72 3.87
N GLY A 152 -8.56 -9.92 5.17
CA GLY A 152 -7.26 -10.44 5.59
C GLY A 152 -6.97 -11.83 5.02
N LYS A 153 -7.95 -12.73 5.06
CA LYS A 153 -7.84 -14.09 4.48
C LYS A 153 -7.63 -14.04 2.97
N ASP A 154 -8.37 -13.22 2.24
CA ASP A 154 -8.24 -13.09 0.79
C ASP A 154 -6.83 -12.65 0.38
N ILE A 155 -6.26 -11.68 1.12
CA ILE A 155 -4.90 -11.20 0.89
C ILE A 155 -3.88 -12.29 1.21
N LEU A 156 -4.02 -12.97 2.35
CA LEU A 156 -3.13 -14.05 2.76
C LEU A 156 -3.20 -15.28 1.83
N ALA A 157 -4.39 -15.63 1.34
CA ALA A 157 -4.58 -16.73 0.41
C ALA A 157 -3.87 -16.44 -0.92
N ALA A 158 -3.95 -15.20 -1.40
CA ALA A 158 -3.33 -14.81 -2.65
C ALA A 158 -1.80 -14.63 -2.57
N TYR A 159 -1.20 -14.66 -1.37
CA TYR A 159 0.24 -14.86 -1.21
C TYR A 159 0.69 -16.28 -1.52
N ARG A 160 -0.21 -17.27 -1.40
CA ARG A 160 0.10 -18.70 -1.54
C ARG A 160 -0.18 -19.25 -2.94
N SER A 161 -0.86 -18.48 -3.79
CA SER A 161 -1.17 -18.81 -5.20
C SER A 161 -0.11 -18.26 -6.14
#